data_AF-A0AB38FEP3-F1
#
_entry.id   AF-A0AB38FEP3-F1
#
_cell.length_a   1.000
_cell.length_b   1.000
_cell.length_c   1.000
_cell.angle_alpha   90.00
_cell.angle_beta   90.00
_cell.angle_gamma   90.00
#
_symmetry.space_group_name_H-M   'P 1'
#
loop_
_entity.id
_entity.type
_entity.pdbx_description
1 polymer ?
#
loop_
_entity_poly.entity_id
_entity_poly.type
_entity_poly.pdbx_seq_one_letter_code
_entity_poly.pdbx_strand_id
1 'polypeptide(L)'
;MTAEQFIIDDRENNLFRVNREAFTSEDVLQRERKEIFGKTWLYVGHESEIPGKNDFQTRDVGGRPVIFNRDRHGDVRVLLNTCLHRGSSVCRHSSGNAKIFTCFYHGWAYRNSGELVNVPGNEDYKSEPAAVYKGLQSPAQVDSYRGLYFVNFDPDAPDLLTFLGEARYFIDLAADQSPEGVAILEGTHKYSLKANWKLLVENSIDGYHAKSVHHTYFEMMMELGATPPMLGKDTVNGVAPAGMGTEFPNGHATLMYPANGLPLATDSVKQTLAGLRSQAEQAFGENYANAMFGLARNSVFFPSLILIDLSFGLTLRTFYPVSASETLVTGWQIIPKGVDEEFVKYRINNALTFWGPAGLATPDDVEALEQAQKGFGARGEVGWSDVSKGMGKPVPAANDELQMRSWWREWNRRITGEQLPTEGTSFVPFDKQGVDA
;
A
#
# COMPACT_ATOMS: atom_id res chain seq x y z
N MET A 1 -6.15 13.60 33.89
CA MET A 1 -6.74 13.40 32.56
C MET A 1 -6.92 11.90 32.41
N THR A 2 -8.15 11.42 32.28
CA THR A 2 -8.40 10.00 31.94
C THR A 2 -7.70 9.73 30.62
N ALA A 3 -6.96 8.62 30.51
CA ALA A 3 -6.33 8.23 29.25
C ALA A 3 -7.42 8.18 28.16
N GLU A 4 -7.16 8.79 27.01
CA GLU A 4 -8.08 8.71 25.87
C GLU A 4 -8.21 7.25 25.44
N GLN A 5 -9.44 6.73 25.45
CA GLN A 5 -9.73 5.36 25.06
C GLN A 5 -10.31 5.34 23.64
N PHE A 6 -9.53 4.87 22.68
CA PHE A 6 -9.96 4.72 21.29
C PHE A 6 -10.44 3.31 20.95
N ILE A 7 -9.94 2.30 21.66
CA ILE A 7 -10.27 0.90 21.42
C ILE A 7 -10.88 0.28 22.67
N ILE A 8 -11.94 -0.49 22.47
CA ILE A 8 -12.44 -1.48 23.43
C ILE A 8 -12.11 -2.85 22.83
N ASP A 9 -11.24 -3.61 23.50
CA ASP A 9 -10.89 -4.99 23.13
C ASP A 9 -11.33 -5.93 24.28
N ASP A 10 -12.61 -6.30 24.28
CA ASP A 10 -13.22 -7.16 25.28
C ASP A 10 -13.23 -8.61 24.78
N ARG A 11 -12.20 -9.35 25.22
CA ARG A 11 -11.97 -10.76 24.86
C ARG A 11 -13.00 -11.71 25.44
N GLU A 12 -13.58 -11.37 26.60
CA GLU A 12 -14.54 -12.25 27.27
C GLU A 12 -15.87 -12.27 26.52
N ASN A 13 -16.27 -11.13 25.96
CA ASN A 13 -17.53 -10.98 25.21
C ASN A 13 -17.36 -11.02 23.68
N ASN A 14 -16.14 -11.28 23.17
CA ASN A 14 -15.81 -11.21 21.75
C ASN A 14 -16.26 -9.89 21.11
N LEU A 15 -15.99 -8.79 21.80
CA LEU A 15 -16.42 -7.45 21.41
C LEU A 15 -15.19 -6.57 21.15
N PHE A 16 -15.10 -6.02 19.94
CA PHE A 16 -14.11 -5.04 19.57
C PHE A 16 -14.79 -3.78 19.03
N ARG A 17 -14.50 -2.62 19.62
CA ARG A 17 -15.07 -1.35 19.16
C ARG A 17 -14.02 -0.28 18.99
N VAL A 18 -14.21 0.55 17.97
CA VAL A 18 -13.37 1.71 17.64
C VAL A 18 -14.16 2.98 17.89
N ASN A 19 -13.58 3.90 18.66
CA ASN A 19 -14.18 5.20 18.94
C ASN A 19 -14.14 6.06 17.67
N ARG A 20 -15.29 6.61 17.28
CA ARG A 20 -15.44 7.41 16.05
C ARG A 20 -14.69 8.74 16.09
N GLU A 21 -14.23 9.16 17.27
CA GLU A 21 -13.27 10.24 17.40
C GLU A 21 -11.98 9.98 16.62
N ALA A 22 -11.54 8.72 16.52
CA ALA A 22 -10.35 8.35 15.76
C ALA A 22 -10.46 8.77 14.28
N PHE A 23 -11.67 8.82 13.71
CA PHE A 23 -11.90 9.20 12.31
C PHE A 23 -12.24 10.68 12.09
N THR A 24 -12.47 11.45 13.15
CA THR A 24 -13.06 12.79 13.03
C THR A 24 -12.26 13.89 13.71
N SER A 25 -11.38 13.55 14.66
CA SER A 25 -10.59 14.53 15.39
C SER A 25 -9.34 14.95 14.62
N GLU A 26 -9.20 16.25 14.41
CA GLU A 26 -7.98 16.83 13.84
C GLU A 26 -6.78 16.69 14.80
N ASP A 27 -7.00 16.74 16.11
CA ASP A 27 -5.94 16.52 17.11
C ASP A 27 -5.42 15.08 17.09
N VAL A 28 -6.31 14.11 16.80
CA VAL A 28 -5.89 12.72 16.53
C VAL A 28 -5.05 12.69 15.25
N LEU A 29 -5.49 13.33 14.17
CA LEU A 29 -4.72 13.36 12.92
C LEU A 29 -3.32 13.99 13.10
N GLN A 30 -3.19 15.08 13.87
CA GLN A 30 -1.87 15.66 14.13
C GLN A 30 -0.94 14.69 14.87
N ARG A 31 -1.48 13.87 15.77
CA ARG A 31 -0.72 12.78 16.41
C ARG A 31 -0.37 11.68 15.43
N GLU A 32 -1.29 11.26 14.56
CA GLU A 32 -1.01 10.27 13.51
C GLU A 32 0.12 10.73 12.58
N ARG A 33 0.14 12.01 12.17
CA ARG A 33 1.23 12.60 11.37
C ARG A 33 2.59 12.47 12.03
N LYS A 34 2.64 12.57 13.37
CA LYS A 34 3.87 12.47 14.13
C LYS A 34 4.26 11.02 14.45
N GLU A 35 3.35 10.25 15.05
CA GLU A 35 3.66 8.94 15.65
C GLU A 35 3.47 7.77 14.68
N ILE A 36 2.71 7.96 13.61
CA ILE A 36 2.53 6.97 12.54
C ILE A 36 3.37 7.39 11.33
N PHE A 37 2.94 8.41 10.58
CA PHE A 37 3.62 8.82 9.34
C PHE A 37 5.02 9.40 9.55
N GLY A 38 5.41 9.71 10.79
CA GLY A 38 6.76 10.11 11.15
C GLY A 38 7.67 8.96 11.60
N LYS A 39 7.11 7.80 11.97
CA LYS A 39 7.85 6.71 12.66
C LYS A 39 7.57 5.31 12.11
N THR A 40 6.95 5.20 10.94
CA THR A 40 6.73 3.94 10.21
C THR A 40 7.40 3.98 8.85
N TRP A 41 7.67 2.80 8.30
CA TRP A 41 8.07 2.69 6.90
C TRP A 41 6.89 3.02 5.98
N LEU A 42 7.11 3.96 5.06
CA LEU A 42 6.12 4.43 4.09
C LEU A 42 6.62 4.12 2.68
N TYR A 43 5.74 3.54 1.85
CA TYR A 43 6.06 3.24 0.46
C TYR A 43 6.35 4.51 -0.34
N VAL A 44 7.44 4.48 -1.10
CA VAL A 44 7.84 5.57 -2.00
C VAL A 44 7.59 5.18 -3.44
N GLY A 45 7.94 3.98 -3.88
CA GLY A 45 7.87 3.62 -5.30
C GLY A 45 8.55 2.30 -5.60
N HIS A 46 8.50 1.86 -6.84
CA HIS A 46 9.20 0.67 -7.31
C HIS A 46 10.40 1.07 -8.19
N GLU A 47 11.49 0.32 -8.15
CA GLU A 47 12.70 0.65 -8.91
C GLU A 47 12.49 0.72 -10.43
N SER A 48 11.50 0.00 -10.95
CA SER A 48 11.14 0.03 -12.37
C SER A 48 10.60 1.38 -12.83
N GLU A 49 10.20 2.26 -11.90
CA GLU A 49 9.77 3.63 -12.21
C GLU A 49 10.97 4.56 -12.49
N ILE A 50 12.19 4.13 -12.13
CA ILE A 50 13.46 4.84 -12.33
C ILE A 50 14.55 3.88 -12.86
N PRO A 51 14.34 3.25 -14.02
CA PRO A 51 15.19 2.17 -14.51
C PRO A 51 16.59 2.65 -14.89
N GLY A 52 16.73 3.89 -15.35
CA GLY A 52 17.95 4.48 -15.85
C GLY A 52 18.59 5.48 -14.90
N LYS A 53 19.88 5.75 -15.13
CA LYS A 53 20.62 6.81 -14.42
C LYS A 53 19.97 8.16 -14.66
N ASN A 54 19.83 8.92 -13.58
CA ASN A 54 19.21 10.25 -13.51
C ASN A 54 17.68 10.26 -13.66
N ASP A 55 17.03 9.11 -13.81
CA ASP A 55 15.57 9.04 -13.79
C ASP A 55 15.05 9.42 -12.41
N PHE A 56 13.95 10.15 -12.37
CA PHE A 56 13.29 10.55 -11.13
C PHE A 56 11.77 10.52 -11.25
N GLN A 57 11.15 10.42 -10.10
CA GLN A 57 9.74 10.61 -9.83
C GLN A 57 9.59 11.55 -8.64
N THR A 58 8.62 12.46 -8.66
CA THR A 58 8.27 13.29 -7.49
C THR A 58 6.89 12.92 -6.99
N ARG A 59 6.73 12.83 -5.66
CA ARG A 59 5.43 12.57 -5.02
C ARG A 59 5.47 13.00 -3.55
N ASP A 60 4.31 13.01 -2.91
CA ASP A 60 4.19 13.25 -1.48
C ASP A 60 4.12 11.93 -0.71
N VAL A 61 4.93 11.81 0.35
CA VAL A 61 5.00 10.61 1.20
C VAL A 61 4.86 11.03 2.65
N GLY A 62 3.77 10.61 3.31
CA GLY A 62 3.48 11.02 4.70
C GLY A 62 3.31 12.53 4.87
N GLY A 63 2.81 13.23 3.84
CA GLY A 63 2.65 14.69 3.82
C GLY A 63 3.94 15.47 3.54
N ARG A 64 5.02 14.80 3.08
CA ARG A 64 6.31 15.42 2.77
C ARG A 64 6.64 15.24 1.28
N PRO A 65 6.96 16.31 0.54
CA PRO A 65 7.28 16.20 -0.88
C PRO A 65 8.68 15.60 -1.05
N VAL A 66 8.79 14.55 -1.86
CA VAL A 66 10.04 13.83 -2.13
C VAL A 66 10.35 13.73 -3.62
N ILE A 67 11.64 13.56 -3.91
CA ILE A 67 12.18 13.15 -5.20
C ILE A 67 12.76 11.75 -5.01
N PHE A 68 12.15 10.75 -5.64
CA PHE A 68 12.66 9.39 -5.74
C PHE A 68 13.44 9.27 -7.05
N ASN A 69 14.76 9.07 -6.98
CA ASN A 69 15.58 9.10 -8.18
C ASN A 69 16.70 8.06 -8.16
N ARG A 70 17.18 7.70 -9.35
CA ARG A 70 18.45 6.99 -9.52
C ARG A 70 19.50 8.02 -9.88
N ASP A 71 20.55 8.16 -9.10
CA ASP A 71 21.56 9.18 -9.36
C ASP A 71 22.48 8.79 -10.54
N ARG A 72 23.45 9.65 -10.86
CA ARG A 72 24.40 9.42 -11.97
C ARG A 72 25.31 8.19 -11.76
N HIS A 73 25.52 7.79 -10.51
CA HIS A 73 26.32 6.62 -10.14
C HIS A 73 25.50 5.35 -10.22
N GLY A 74 24.17 5.46 -10.17
CA GLY A 74 23.22 4.35 -10.26
C GLY A 74 22.55 4.04 -8.92
N ASP A 75 22.91 4.76 -7.86
CA ASP A 75 22.34 4.58 -6.53
C ASP A 75 20.93 5.16 -6.50
N VAL A 76 20.00 4.45 -5.85
CA VAL A 76 18.67 4.98 -5.61
C VAL A 76 18.72 5.92 -4.41
N ARG A 77 18.11 7.10 -4.55
CA ARG A 77 18.05 8.18 -3.57
C ARG A 77 16.60 8.60 -3.35
N VAL A 78 16.29 8.99 -2.13
CA VAL A 78 15.07 9.74 -1.81
C VAL A 78 15.49 11.06 -1.19
N LEU A 79 15.15 12.18 -1.82
CA LEU A 79 15.50 13.52 -1.37
C LEU A 79 14.24 14.31 -1.05
N LEU A 80 14.24 15.09 0.02
CA LEU A 80 13.18 16.05 0.31
C LEU A 80 13.18 17.14 -0.76
N ASN A 81 12.04 17.32 -1.43
CA ASN A 81 11.87 18.28 -2.52
C ASN A 81 11.62 19.69 -1.95
N THR A 82 12.58 20.19 -1.15
CA THR A 82 12.50 21.48 -0.48
C THR A 82 13.86 22.17 -0.56
N CYS A 83 13.90 23.35 -1.20
CA CYS A 83 15.10 24.15 -1.32
C CYS A 83 15.52 24.68 0.06
N LEU A 84 16.79 24.51 0.40
CA LEU A 84 17.36 24.99 1.67
C LEU A 84 17.32 26.51 1.85
N HIS A 85 17.11 27.28 0.78
CA HIS A 85 17.03 28.73 0.86
C HIS A 85 15.69 29.23 1.42
N ARG A 86 14.57 28.92 0.75
CA ARG A 86 13.22 29.41 1.12
C ARG A 86 12.13 28.34 1.06
N GLY A 87 12.50 27.07 1.02
CA GLY A 87 11.56 25.94 1.08
C GLY A 87 10.85 25.58 -0.23
N SER A 88 10.99 26.38 -1.30
CA SER A 88 10.40 26.10 -2.61
C SER A 88 10.82 24.72 -3.14
N SER A 89 9.92 24.01 -3.81
CA SER A 89 10.26 22.77 -4.52
C SER A 89 11.36 23.02 -5.55
N VAL A 90 12.33 22.10 -5.60
CA VAL A 90 13.47 22.14 -6.53
C VAL A 90 13.17 21.38 -7.82
N CYS A 91 12.20 20.47 -7.80
CA CYS A 91 11.63 19.82 -8.97
C CYS A 91 10.11 19.97 -8.95
N ARG A 92 9.50 20.43 -10.05
CA ARG A 92 8.04 20.57 -10.20
C ARG A 92 7.44 19.57 -11.20
N HIS A 93 8.28 18.82 -11.90
CA HIS A 93 7.85 17.78 -12.82
C HIS A 93 7.56 16.51 -12.03
N SER A 94 6.48 15.80 -12.36
CA SER A 94 6.12 14.54 -11.71
C SER A 94 7.12 13.42 -11.97
N SER A 95 7.80 13.46 -13.11
CA SER A 95 8.80 12.49 -13.55
C SER A 95 9.78 13.12 -14.55
N GLY A 96 10.89 12.45 -14.82
CA GLY A 96 11.81 12.82 -15.88
C GLY A 96 13.21 12.25 -15.69
N ASN A 97 14.18 12.81 -16.43
CA ASN A 97 15.60 12.49 -16.30
C ASN A 97 16.40 13.78 -16.05
N ALA A 98 17.09 13.88 -14.91
CA ALA A 98 17.82 15.09 -14.53
C ALA A 98 19.07 14.81 -13.68
N LYS A 99 20.21 15.38 -14.08
CA LYS A 99 21.47 15.36 -13.32
C LYS A 99 21.50 16.38 -12.19
N ILE A 100 20.78 17.50 -12.37
CA ILE A 100 20.73 18.66 -11.48
C ILE A 100 19.26 19.06 -11.31
N PHE A 101 18.86 19.35 -10.08
CA PHE A 101 17.60 20.00 -9.74
C PHE A 101 17.86 21.45 -9.38
N THR A 102 17.30 22.38 -10.15
CA THR A 102 17.50 23.83 -9.94
C THR A 102 16.23 24.45 -9.41
N CYS A 103 16.32 25.05 -8.22
CA CYS A 103 15.20 25.79 -7.64
C CYS A 103 14.82 26.98 -8.54
N PHE A 104 13.58 27.01 -9.00
CA PHE A 104 13.09 28.07 -9.89
C PHE A 104 13.05 29.45 -9.24
N TYR A 105 13.10 29.53 -7.90
CA TYR A 105 12.95 30.80 -7.19
C TYR A 105 14.22 31.66 -7.28
N HIS A 106 15.36 31.13 -6.84
CA HIS A 106 16.63 31.88 -6.79
C HIS A 106 17.80 31.13 -7.44
N GLY A 107 17.55 30.06 -8.18
CA GLY A 107 18.58 29.36 -8.96
C GLY A 107 19.55 28.50 -8.16
N TRP A 108 19.30 28.24 -6.86
CA TRP A 108 20.09 27.25 -6.11
C TRP A 108 19.96 25.89 -6.77
N ALA A 109 21.09 25.28 -7.12
CA ALA A 109 21.12 24.04 -7.90
C ALA A 109 21.78 22.91 -7.12
N TYR A 110 21.12 21.75 -7.15
CA TYR A 110 21.49 20.56 -6.39
C TYR A 110 21.76 19.43 -7.37
N ARG A 111 22.80 18.62 -7.15
CA ARG A 111 22.92 17.34 -7.86
C ARG A 111 21.75 16.44 -7.51
N ASN A 112 21.48 15.48 -8.38
CA ASN A 112 20.54 14.40 -8.08
C ASN A 112 21.01 13.43 -6.98
N SER A 113 22.21 13.63 -6.42
CA SER A 113 22.66 13.04 -5.15
C SER A 113 22.30 13.89 -3.91
N GLY A 114 21.72 15.09 -4.10
CA GLY A 114 21.36 16.04 -3.05
C GLY A 114 22.37 17.17 -2.82
N GLU A 115 23.63 17.01 -3.23
CA GLU A 115 24.71 17.99 -3.03
C GLU A 115 24.35 19.37 -3.60
N LEU A 116 24.50 20.44 -2.81
CA LEU A 116 24.37 21.83 -3.30
C LEU A 116 25.61 22.20 -4.12
N VAL A 117 25.43 22.49 -5.41
CA VAL A 117 26.56 22.69 -6.35
C VAL A 117 26.61 24.06 -7.00
N ASN A 118 25.53 24.83 -6.94
CA ASN A 118 25.54 26.20 -7.43
C ASN A 118 24.61 27.08 -6.61
N VAL A 119 25.10 28.27 -6.27
CA VAL A 119 24.33 29.35 -5.66
C VAL A 119 24.65 30.64 -6.42
N PRO A 120 23.66 31.24 -7.12
CA PRO A 120 23.86 32.55 -7.73
C PRO A 120 24.23 33.61 -6.68
N GLY A 121 25.24 34.43 -6.98
CA GLY A 121 25.78 35.43 -6.05
C GLY A 121 26.53 34.82 -4.86
N ASN A 122 27.19 33.66 -5.05
CA ASN A 122 27.93 32.97 -3.98
C ASN A 122 28.97 33.88 -3.30
N GLU A 123 29.59 34.76 -4.08
CA GLU A 123 30.56 35.77 -3.66
C GLU A 123 30.03 36.80 -2.66
N ASP A 124 28.70 37.00 -2.60
CA ASP A 124 28.06 37.92 -1.66
C ASP A 124 27.85 37.28 -0.27
N TYR A 125 28.09 35.97 -0.13
CA TYR A 125 28.02 35.28 1.15
C TYR A 125 29.38 35.29 1.85
N LYS A 126 29.40 35.69 3.13
CA LYS A 126 30.61 35.65 3.96
C LYS A 126 31.21 34.24 4.08
N SER A 127 30.36 33.22 4.01
CA SER A 127 30.75 31.81 3.99
C SER A 127 30.01 31.13 2.85
N GLU A 128 30.72 30.32 2.07
CA GLU A 128 30.12 29.60 0.96
C GLU A 128 28.94 28.74 1.45
N PRO A 129 27.71 28.93 0.94
CA PRO A 129 26.56 28.17 1.40
C PRO A 129 26.75 26.65 1.24
N ALA A 130 27.49 26.20 0.23
CA ALA A 130 27.83 24.79 0.04
C ALA A 130 28.72 24.22 1.16
N ALA A 131 29.50 25.06 1.85
CA ALA A 131 30.27 24.65 3.03
C ALA A 131 29.43 24.64 4.32
N VAL A 132 28.32 25.37 4.34
CA VAL A 132 27.42 25.48 5.51
C VAL A 132 26.31 24.42 5.46
N TYR A 133 25.74 24.17 4.29
CA TYR A 133 24.60 23.27 4.11
C TYR A 133 24.99 21.97 3.43
N LYS A 134 24.54 20.84 3.98
CA LYS A 134 24.82 19.48 3.46
C LYS A 134 24.04 19.10 2.19
N GLY A 135 23.40 20.06 1.52
CA GLY A 135 22.51 19.79 0.37
C GLY A 135 21.08 19.39 0.75
N LEU A 136 20.31 18.93 -0.22
CA LEU A 136 18.96 18.40 0.00
C LEU A 136 19.02 17.25 1.00
N GLN A 137 18.13 17.30 1.99
CA GLN A 137 18.07 16.28 3.03
C GLN A 137 17.38 15.03 2.51
N SER A 138 17.77 13.86 3.01
CA SER A 138 17.08 12.58 2.81
C SER A 138 16.17 12.32 4.01
N PRO A 139 15.09 11.52 3.86
CA PRO A 139 14.48 10.82 5.00
C PRO A 139 15.55 10.08 5.81
N ALA A 140 15.29 9.91 7.11
CA ALA A 140 16.26 9.36 8.07
C ALA A 140 16.73 7.96 7.66
N GLN A 141 15.81 7.14 7.14
CA GLN A 141 16.11 5.82 6.60
C GLN A 141 15.42 5.65 5.24
N VAL A 142 16.11 4.98 4.32
CA VAL A 142 15.63 4.57 3.00
C VAL A 142 16.09 3.13 2.79
N ASP A 143 15.17 2.24 2.46
CA ASP A 143 15.50 0.84 2.20
C ASP A 143 14.52 0.24 1.20
N SER A 144 14.80 -0.96 0.71
CA SER A 144 13.98 -1.63 -0.30
C SER A 144 13.80 -3.12 -0.03
N TYR A 145 12.64 -3.64 -0.43
CA TYR A 145 12.39 -5.07 -0.48
C TYR A 145 11.74 -5.43 -1.81
N ARG A 146 12.34 -6.36 -2.56
CA ARG A 146 11.85 -6.81 -3.89
C ARG A 146 11.58 -5.67 -4.87
N GLY A 147 12.43 -4.64 -4.86
CA GLY A 147 12.29 -3.47 -5.73
C GLY A 147 11.28 -2.43 -5.23
N LEU A 148 10.49 -2.69 -4.18
CA LEU A 148 9.67 -1.69 -3.50
C LEU A 148 10.54 -0.90 -2.53
N TYR A 149 10.62 0.42 -2.71
CA TYR A 149 11.36 1.33 -1.85
C TYR A 149 10.46 1.98 -0.82
N PHE A 150 10.99 2.10 0.40
CA PHE A 150 10.32 2.67 1.56
C PHE A 150 11.19 3.73 2.22
N VAL A 151 10.55 4.64 2.96
CA VAL A 151 11.22 5.64 3.80
C VAL A 151 10.71 5.59 5.22
N ASN A 152 11.59 5.91 6.17
CA ASN A 152 11.22 6.23 7.53
C ASN A 152 11.85 7.58 7.92
N PHE A 153 11.09 8.41 8.64
CA PHE A 153 11.55 9.72 9.10
C PHE A 153 12.14 9.69 10.52
N ASP A 154 12.03 8.55 11.20
CA ASP A 154 12.61 8.31 12.50
C ASP A 154 13.99 7.62 12.36
N PRO A 155 15.10 8.25 12.82
CA PRO A 155 16.41 7.62 12.79
C PRO A 155 16.50 6.39 13.71
N ASP A 156 15.62 6.27 14.69
CA ASP A 156 15.62 5.18 15.67
C ASP A 156 14.63 4.05 15.32
N ALA A 157 13.99 4.13 14.14
CA ALA A 157 13.10 3.06 13.68
C ALA A 157 13.85 1.75 13.42
N PRO A 158 13.19 0.59 13.63
CA PRO A 158 13.76 -0.70 13.24
C PRO A 158 13.98 -0.76 11.72
N ASP A 159 14.89 -1.63 11.28
CA ASP A 159 15.13 -1.86 9.86
C ASP A 159 13.88 -2.39 9.13
N LEU A 160 13.86 -2.25 7.80
CA LEU A 160 12.68 -2.57 6.99
C LEU A 160 12.28 -4.04 7.08
N LEU A 161 13.24 -4.97 7.15
CA LEU A 161 12.94 -6.40 7.20
C LEU A 161 12.33 -6.79 8.55
N THR A 162 12.84 -6.23 9.65
CA THR A 162 12.25 -6.36 10.99
C THR A 162 10.84 -5.79 11.04
N PHE A 163 10.61 -4.63 10.39
CA PHE A 163 9.28 -4.04 10.31
C PHE A 163 8.29 -4.93 9.55
N LEU A 164 8.61 -5.29 8.30
CA LEU A 164 7.73 -6.09 7.46
C LEU A 164 7.52 -7.52 8.00
N GLY A 165 8.51 -8.07 8.70
CA GLY A 165 8.44 -9.38 9.33
C GLY A 165 8.07 -10.49 8.33
N GLU A 166 7.13 -11.34 8.72
CA GLU A 166 6.63 -12.45 7.91
C GLU A 166 5.63 -12.00 6.83
N ALA A 167 5.05 -10.80 6.95
CA ALA A 167 4.14 -10.27 5.92
C ALA A 167 4.84 -10.08 4.57
N ARG A 168 6.18 -10.03 4.55
CA ARG A 168 7.01 -10.05 3.33
C ARG A 168 6.65 -11.19 2.38
N TYR A 169 6.14 -12.31 2.90
CA TYR A 169 5.66 -13.43 2.10
C TYR A 169 4.69 -13.02 0.99
N PHE A 170 3.79 -12.07 1.25
CA PHE A 170 2.84 -11.60 0.23
C PHE A 170 3.47 -10.66 -0.80
N ILE A 171 4.56 -9.98 -0.45
CA ILE A 171 5.38 -9.25 -1.42
C ILE A 171 6.13 -10.25 -2.29
N ASP A 172 6.68 -11.32 -1.71
CA ASP A 172 7.40 -12.37 -2.44
C ASP A 172 6.49 -13.04 -3.48
N LEU A 173 5.27 -13.45 -3.09
CA LEU A 173 4.29 -14.04 -4.00
C LEU A 173 3.97 -13.14 -5.20
N ALA A 174 3.84 -11.84 -4.97
CA ALA A 174 3.60 -10.87 -6.02
C ALA A 174 4.83 -10.66 -6.91
N ALA A 175 6.01 -10.52 -6.32
CA ALA A 175 7.26 -10.27 -7.03
C ALA A 175 7.74 -11.47 -7.86
N ASP A 176 7.42 -12.69 -7.42
CA ASP A 176 7.84 -13.94 -8.04
C ASP A 176 6.93 -14.37 -9.21
N GLN A 177 5.87 -13.60 -9.57
CA GLN A 177 4.94 -13.93 -10.67
C GLN A 177 5.58 -14.04 -12.06
N SER A 178 6.83 -13.60 -12.22
CA SER A 178 7.65 -13.84 -13.41
C SER A 178 9.10 -14.11 -13.02
N PRO A 179 9.84 -14.99 -13.73
CA PRO A 179 11.28 -15.19 -13.53
C PRO A 179 12.11 -13.91 -13.68
N GLU A 180 11.63 -12.94 -14.46
CA GLU A 180 12.27 -11.64 -14.66
C GLU A 180 11.87 -10.59 -13.59
N GLY A 181 10.99 -10.99 -12.66
CA GLY A 181 10.38 -10.14 -11.66
C GLY A 181 9.20 -9.33 -12.22
N VAL A 182 8.79 -8.31 -11.45
CA VAL A 182 7.66 -7.46 -11.79
C VAL A 182 8.09 -6.01 -12.07
N ALA A 183 7.20 -5.23 -12.67
CA ALA A 183 7.37 -3.81 -12.89
C ALA A 183 6.06 -3.06 -12.63
N ILE A 184 6.16 -1.77 -12.31
CA ILE A 184 5.03 -0.86 -12.39
C ILE A 184 4.69 -0.66 -13.86
N LEU A 185 3.44 -0.97 -14.20
CA LEU A 185 2.87 -0.65 -15.49
C LEU A 185 2.71 0.87 -15.60
N GLU A 186 3.11 1.43 -16.73
CA GLU A 186 3.12 2.88 -16.93
C GLU A 186 1.74 3.49 -16.65
N GLY A 187 1.73 4.52 -15.81
CA GLY A 187 0.52 5.21 -15.37
C GLY A 187 0.43 5.32 -13.85
N THR A 188 -0.49 6.18 -13.40
CA THR A 188 -0.77 6.34 -11.98
C THR A 188 -2.22 6.75 -11.82
N HIS A 189 -2.95 6.05 -10.97
CA HIS A 189 -4.29 6.44 -10.56
C HIS A 189 -4.20 7.41 -9.39
N LYS A 190 -4.83 8.57 -9.52
CA LYS A 190 -4.93 9.56 -8.43
C LYS A 190 -6.38 9.99 -8.28
N TYR A 191 -6.87 9.95 -7.05
CA TYR A 191 -8.21 10.39 -6.68
C TYR A 191 -8.24 10.78 -5.21
N SER A 192 -9.35 11.36 -4.78
CA SER A 192 -9.58 11.75 -3.39
C SER A 192 -10.91 11.17 -2.90
N LEU A 193 -11.04 11.04 -1.59
CA LEU A 193 -12.30 10.76 -0.90
C LEU A 193 -12.49 11.78 0.23
N LYS A 194 -13.74 12.21 0.45
CA LYS A 194 -14.16 13.01 1.61
C LYS A 194 -14.42 12.11 2.82
N ALA A 195 -13.44 11.29 3.13
CA ALA A 195 -13.46 10.41 4.29
C ALA A 195 -12.07 10.23 4.88
N ASN A 196 -12.03 9.79 6.14
CA ASN A 196 -10.80 9.52 6.86
C ASN A 196 -10.00 8.39 6.21
N TRP A 197 -8.68 8.54 6.17
CA TRP A 197 -7.77 7.58 5.53
C TRP A 197 -7.87 6.16 6.11
N LYS A 198 -8.24 6.02 7.39
CA LYS A 198 -8.37 4.72 8.08
C LYS A 198 -9.56 3.91 7.58
N LEU A 199 -10.63 4.56 7.13
CA LEU A 199 -11.77 3.87 6.51
C LEU A 199 -11.35 3.13 5.24
N LEU A 200 -10.42 3.71 4.45
CA LEU A 200 -9.89 3.03 3.27
C LEU A 200 -8.93 1.88 3.65
N VAL A 201 -8.25 1.95 4.80
CA VAL A 201 -7.51 0.79 5.32
C VAL A 201 -8.49 -0.35 5.61
N GLU A 202 -9.51 -0.10 6.43
CA GLU A 202 -10.52 -1.11 6.79
C GLU A 202 -11.13 -1.74 5.54
N ASN A 203 -11.63 -0.92 4.61
CA ASN A 203 -12.20 -1.39 3.34
C ASN A 203 -11.23 -2.26 2.53
N SER A 204 -9.94 -1.90 2.50
CA SER A 204 -8.94 -2.66 1.72
C SER A 204 -8.77 -4.10 2.18
N ILE A 205 -8.97 -4.34 3.47
CA ILE A 205 -8.84 -5.64 4.12
C ILE A 205 -10.18 -6.12 4.68
N ASP A 206 -11.27 -5.77 4.00
CA ASP A 206 -12.62 -6.22 4.30
C ASP A 206 -13.17 -7.15 3.22
N GLY A 207 -13.26 -8.45 3.51
CA GLY A 207 -13.94 -9.39 2.62
C GLY A 207 -15.47 -9.34 2.72
N TYR A 208 -16.04 -8.62 3.69
CA TYR A 208 -17.47 -8.61 3.99
C TYR A 208 -18.26 -7.69 3.05
N HIS A 209 -17.79 -6.46 2.80
CA HIS A 209 -18.51 -5.51 1.94
C HIS A 209 -18.62 -5.96 0.48
N ALA A 210 -17.72 -6.82 0.01
CA ALA A 210 -17.55 -7.08 -1.42
C ALA A 210 -18.84 -7.52 -2.11
N LYS A 211 -19.63 -8.39 -1.47
CA LYS A 211 -20.91 -8.89 -2.05
C LYS A 211 -22.00 -7.85 -2.11
N SER A 212 -22.07 -6.93 -1.14
CA SER A 212 -23.12 -5.91 -1.06
C SER A 212 -22.78 -4.67 -1.88
N VAL A 213 -21.53 -4.21 -1.79
CA VAL A 213 -21.08 -2.95 -2.42
C VAL A 213 -20.87 -3.17 -3.91
N HIS A 214 -20.13 -4.22 -4.29
CA HIS A 214 -19.77 -4.49 -5.71
C HIS A 214 -20.79 -5.39 -6.43
N HIS A 215 -22.03 -5.43 -5.95
CA HIS A 215 -23.06 -6.33 -6.47
C HIS A 215 -23.35 -6.12 -7.95
N THR A 216 -23.46 -4.85 -8.37
CA THR A 216 -23.72 -4.44 -9.76
C THR A 216 -22.59 -4.89 -10.69
N TYR A 217 -21.33 -4.76 -10.26
CA TYR A 217 -20.18 -5.28 -10.99
C TYR A 217 -20.23 -6.80 -11.15
N PHE A 218 -20.58 -7.53 -10.07
CA PHE A 218 -20.71 -8.99 -10.15
C PHE A 218 -21.83 -9.43 -11.07
N GLU A 219 -22.99 -8.77 -11.04
CA GLU A 219 -24.10 -9.03 -11.97
C GLU A 219 -23.68 -8.81 -13.41
N MET A 220 -23.08 -7.66 -13.72
CA MET A 220 -22.58 -7.35 -15.06
C MET A 220 -21.59 -8.42 -15.55
N MET A 221 -20.66 -8.86 -14.71
CA MET A 221 -19.71 -9.93 -15.07
C MET A 221 -20.42 -11.24 -15.42
N MET A 222 -21.41 -11.64 -14.60
CA MET A 222 -22.18 -12.86 -14.85
C MET A 222 -23.01 -12.77 -16.15
N GLU A 223 -23.61 -11.61 -16.44
CA GLU A 223 -24.35 -11.36 -17.69
C GLU A 223 -23.44 -11.42 -18.93
N LEU A 224 -22.19 -11.00 -18.80
CA LEU A 224 -21.17 -11.12 -19.84
C LEU A 224 -20.59 -12.55 -19.96
N GLY A 225 -21.11 -13.51 -19.19
CA GLY A 225 -20.63 -14.89 -19.18
C GLY A 225 -19.28 -15.08 -18.50
N ALA A 226 -18.82 -14.10 -17.72
CA ALA A 226 -17.57 -14.16 -16.96
C ALA A 226 -17.84 -14.57 -15.49
N THR A 227 -16.89 -15.30 -14.90
CA THR A 227 -16.94 -15.66 -13.48
C THR A 227 -16.34 -14.54 -12.63
N PRO A 228 -17.08 -13.95 -11.67
CA PRO A 228 -16.51 -12.97 -10.77
C PRO A 228 -15.33 -13.53 -9.96
N PRO A 229 -14.21 -12.79 -9.88
CA PRO A 229 -12.99 -13.29 -9.25
C PRO A 229 -13.09 -13.65 -7.77
N MET A 230 -14.04 -13.03 -7.07
CA MET A 230 -14.25 -13.17 -5.63
C MET A 230 -15.26 -14.27 -5.25
N LEU A 231 -15.70 -15.08 -6.23
CA LEU A 231 -16.69 -16.15 -6.02
C LEU A 231 -16.08 -17.56 -6.11
N GLY A 232 -14.82 -17.71 -5.68
CA GLY A 232 -14.15 -19.00 -5.45
C GLY A 232 -15.04 -20.03 -4.77
N LYS A 233 -15.16 -21.24 -5.32
CA LYS A 233 -15.94 -22.35 -4.72
C LYS A 233 -15.10 -23.57 -4.34
N ASP A 234 -13.89 -23.66 -4.86
CA ASP A 234 -12.98 -24.77 -4.59
C ASP A 234 -12.05 -24.43 -3.43
N THR A 235 -11.54 -25.45 -2.76
CA THR A 235 -10.47 -25.30 -1.77
C THR A 235 -9.13 -25.31 -2.49
N VAL A 236 -8.29 -24.29 -2.25
CA VAL A 236 -6.95 -24.17 -2.87
C VAL A 236 -5.91 -24.09 -1.77
N ASN A 237 -4.91 -24.98 -1.79
CA ASN A 237 -3.89 -25.11 -0.73
C ASN A 237 -4.47 -25.13 0.70
N GLY A 238 -5.60 -25.82 0.90
CA GLY A 238 -6.28 -25.87 2.20
C GLY A 238 -7.06 -24.61 2.59
N VAL A 239 -7.02 -23.55 1.77
CA VAL A 239 -7.87 -22.35 1.94
C VAL A 239 -9.26 -22.67 1.41
N ALA A 240 -10.24 -22.73 2.30
CA ALA A 240 -11.64 -22.99 1.96
C ALA A 240 -12.27 -21.80 1.20
N PRO A 241 -13.44 -21.97 0.57
CA PRO A 241 -14.15 -20.88 -0.14
C PRO A 241 -14.48 -19.65 0.72
N ALA A 242 -14.64 -19.83 2.03
CA ALA A 242 -14.80 -18.72 2.97
C ALA A 242 -13.53 -17.84 3.11
N GLY A 243 -12.41 -18.30 2.57
CA GLY A 243 -11.11 -17.69 2.70
C GLY A 243 -10.53 -17.77 4.10
N MET A 244 -9.45 -17.03 4.30
CA MET A 244 -8.75 -16.91 5.57
C MET A 244 -8.38 -15.45 5.83
N GLY A 245 -8.51 -15.03 7.08
CA GLY A 245 -7.93 -13.80 7.59
C GLY A 245 -6.72 -14.09 8.46
N THR A 246 -5.66 -13.30 8.32
CA THR A 246 -4.45 -13.44 9.12
C THR A 246 -3.86 -12.08 9.51
N GLU A 247 -3.20 -12.07 10.67
CA GLU A 247 -2.45 -10.94 11.21
C GLU A 247 -0.97 -11.26 11.33
N PHE A 248 -0.15 -10.21 11.35
CA PHE A 248 1.29 -10.27 11.54
C PHE A 248 1.71 -9.17 12.52
N PRO A 249 2.94 -9.23 13.05
CA PRO A 249 3.51 -8.13 13.85
C PRO A 249 3.41 -6.78 13.12
N ASN A 250 3.47 -5.70 13.90
CA ASN A 250 3.46 -4.31 13.40
C ASN A 250 2.19 -3.91 12.62
N GLY A 251 1.05 -4.57 12.87
CA GLY A 251 -0.25 -4.19 12.29
C GLY A 251 -0.40 -4.53 10.81
N HIS A 252 0.48 -5.39 10.29
CA HIS A 252 0.31 -5.98 8.96
C HIS A 252 -0.77 -7.06 9.01
N ALA A 253 -1.58 -7.16 7.96
CA ALA A 253 -2.63 -8.16 7.89
C ALA A 253 -2.99 -8.48 6.45
N THR A 254 -3.54 -9.67 6.24
CA THR A 254 -3.94 -10.15 4.93
C THR A 254 -5.25 -10.90 5.02
N LEU A 255 -6.14 -10.67 4.06
CA LEU A 255 -7.21 -11.61 3.73
C LEU A 255 -6.83 -12.34 2.45
N MET A 256 -7.15 -13.62 2.37
CA MET A 256 -6.94 -14.42 1.17
C MET A 256 -8.10 -15.38 0.93
N TYR A 257 -8.39 -15.68 -0.32
CA TYR A 257 -9.43 -16.62 -0.71
C TYR A 257 -9.09 -17.28 -2.05
N PRO A 258 -9.70 -18.43 -2.38
CA PRO A 258 -9.54 -19.06 -3.68
C PRO A 258 -9.89 -18.08 -4.80
N ALA A 259 -8.96 -17.86 -5.71
CA ALA A 259 -9.16 -16.98 -6.86
C ALA A 259 -9.96 -17.70 -7.93
N ASN A 260 -10.92 -17.00 -8.54
CA ASN A 260 -11.68 -17.49 -9.67
C ASN A 260 -11.50 -16.60 -10.90
N GLY A 261 -11.81 -17.15 -12.07
CA GLY A 261 -12.09 -16.39 -13.28
C GLY A 261 -10.94 -15.57 -13.85
N LEU A 262 -10.97 -15.37 -15.16
CA LEU A 262 -10.14 -14.40 -15.86
C LEU A 262 -11.11 -13.58 -16.72
N PRO A 263 -11.83 -12.62 -16.10
CA PRO A 263 -12.93 -11.92 -16.75
C PRO A 263 -12.42 -11.29 -18.04
N LEU A 264 -13.11 -11.56 -19.15
CA LEU A 264 -12.82 -11.02 -20.48
C LEU A 264 -11.40 -11.31 -21.00
N ALA A 265 -10.68 -12.29 -20.45
CA ALA A 265 -9.37 -12.70 -20.95
C ALA A 265 -9.48 -13.44 -22.28
N THR A 266 -8.62 -13.08 -23.23
CA THR A 266 -8.46 -13.81 -24.49
C THR A 266 -7.70 -15.11 -24.25
N ASP A 267 -7.71 -16.01 -25.23
CA ASP A 267 -6.98 -17.29 -25.09
C ASP A 267 -5.46 -17.10 -25.04
N SER A 268 -4.96 -16.06 -25.72
CA SER A 268 -3.56 -15.61 -25.64
C SER A 268 -3.19 -15.22 -24.20
N VAL A 269 -4.00 -14.37 -23.56
CA VAL A 269 -3.80 -13.98 -22.13
C VAL A 269 -3.81 -15.20 -21.21
N LYS A 270 -4.74 -16.14 -21.42
CA LYS A 270 -4.81 -17.38 -20.62
C LYS A 270 -3.56 -18.24 -20.83
N GLN A 271 -3.06 -18.33 -22.06
CA GLN A 271 -1.84 -19.07 -22.37
C GLN A 271 -0.62 -18.44 -21.71
N THR A 272 -0.51 -17.10 -21.72
CA THR A 272 0.56 -16.38 -21.03
C THR A 272 0.53 -16.63 -19.52
N LEU A 273 -0.65 -16.58 -18.87
CA LEU A 273 -0.79 -16.93 -17.44
C LEU A 273 -0.41 -18.39 -17.15
N ALA A 274 -0.84 -19.33 -17.99
CA ALA A 274 -0.50 -20.75 -17.84
C ALA A 274 1.01 -20.99 -17.99
N GLY A 275 1.68 -20.22 -18.86
CA GLY A 275 3.13 -20.21 -19.01
C GLY A 275 3.84 -19.71 -17.75
N LEU A 276 3.44 -18.54 -17.24
CA LEU A 276 3.99 -17.99 -15.99
C LEU A 276 3.79 -18.94 -14.81
N ARG A 277 2.61 -19.57 -14.71
CA ARG A 277 2.34 -20.59 -13.69
C ARG A 277 3.25 -21.80 -13.82
N SER A 278 3.38 -22.37 -15.01
CA SER A 278 4.29 -23.51 -15.25
C SER A 278 5.73 -23.18 -14.86
N GLN A 279 6.20 -21.95 -15.15
CA GLN A 279 7.54 -21.50 -14.78
C GLN A 279 7.69 -21.38 -13.26
N ALA A 280 6.70 -20.83 -12.56
CA ALA A 280 6.71 -20.75 -11.10
C ALA A 280 6.66 -22.13 -10.45
N GLU A 281 5.88 -23.08 -10.98
CA GLU A 281 5.83 -24.47 -10.50
C GLU A 281 7.21 -25.14 -10.62
N GLN A 282 7.91 -24.92 -11.74
CA GLN A 282 9.26 -25.44 -11.95
C GLN A 282 10.30 -24.79 -11.03
N ALA A 283 10.18 -23.49 -10.77
CA ALA A 283 11.15 -22.74 -9.97
C ALA A 283 10.95 -22.88 -8.45
N PHE A 284 9.69 -22.93 -7.99
CA PHE A 284 9.33 -22.78 -6.58
C PHE A 284 8.46 -23.92 -6.04
N GLY A 285 8.06 -24.87 -6.89
CA GLY A 285 7.18 -25.97 -6.53
C GLY A 285 5.69 -25.63 -6.63
N GLU A 286 4.88 -26.69 -6.68
CA GLU A 286 3.44 -26.61 -6.92
C GLU A 286 2.69 -25.79 -5.85
N ASN A 287 3.01 -26.00 -4.56
CA ASN A 287 2.32 -25.31 -3.47
C ASN A 287 2.51 -23.78 -3.55
N TYR A 288 3.73 -23.31 -3.79
CA TYR A 288 4.01 -21.89 -3.92
C TYR A 288 3.37 -21.28 -5.17
N ALA A 289 3.43 -21.97 -6.31
CA ALA A 289 2.78 -21.52 -7.53
C ALA A 289 1.25 -21.48 -7.42
N ASN A 290 0.64 -22.47 -6.76
CA ASN A 290 -0.79 -22.46 -6.42
C ASN A 290 -1.14 -21.31 -5.48
N ALA A 291 -0.26 -20.97 -4.54
CA ALA A 291 -0.44 -19.80 -3.70
C ALA A 291 -0.39 -18.52 -4.54
N MET A 292 0.53 -18.40 -5.50
CA MET A 292 0.68 -17.22 -6.36
C MET A 292 -0.51 -17.00 -7.31
N PHE A 293 -0.97 -18.05 -8.01
CA PHE A 293 -1.94 -17.91 -9.10
C PHE A 293 -3.35 -18.44 -8.77
N GLY A 294 -3.47 -19.26 -7.73
CA GLY A 294 -4.73 -19.89 -7.31
C GLY A 294 -5.41 -19.21 -6.12
N LEU A 295 -4.71 -18.31 -5.42
CA LEU A 295 -5.27 -17.51 -4.33
C LEU A 295 -5.27 -16.04 -4.68
N ALA A 296 -6.36 -15.36 -4.34
CA ALA A 296 -6.49 -13.92 -4.38
C ALA A 296 -6.32 -13.38 -2.96
N ARG A 297 -5.76 -12.19 -2.82
CA ARG A 297 -5.49 -11.59 -1.51
C ARG A 297 -5.44 -10.07 -1.55
N ASN A 298 -5.83 -9.48 -0.41
CA ASN A 298 -5.57 -8.08 -0.12
C ASN A 298 -4.72 -8.03 1.15
N SER A 299 -3.58 -7.35 1.07
CA SER A 299 -2.65 -7.20 2.18
C SER A 299 -2.48 -5.73 2.53
N VAL A 300 -2.56 -5.42 3.82
CA VAL A 300 -2.14 -4.13 4.37
C VAL A 300 -0.75 -4.26 4.96
N PHE A 301 0.15 -3.39 4.51
CA PHE A 301 1.38 -3.09 5.20
C PHE A 301 1.19 -1.76 5.90
N PHE A 302 1.06 -1.82 7.24
CA PHE A 302 0.92 -0.66 8.11
C PHE A 302 1.89 0.48 7.71
N PRO A 303 1.43 1.74 7.71
CA PRO A 303 0.08 2.16 8.04
C PRO A 303 -0.90 2.10 6.86
N SER A 304 -0.44 2.36 5.63
CA SER A 304 -1.32 2.69 4.50
C SER A 304 -0.84 2.18 3.14
N LEU A 305 0.04 1.19 3.08
CA LEU A 305 0.34 0.50 1.82
C LEU A 305 -0.59 -0.71 1.67
N ILE A 306 -1.31 -0.76 0.56
CA ILE A 306 -2.18 -1.89 0.22
C ILE A 306 -1.64 -2.57 -1.03
N LEU A 307 -1.48 -3.88 -0.96
CA LEU A 307 -1.21 -4.76 -2.10
C LEU A 307 -2.44 -5.62 -2.36
N ILE A 308 -3.08 -5.41 -3.51
CA ILE A 308 -4.23 -6.17 -3.98
C ILE A 308 -3.75 -7.08 -5.10
N ASP A 309 -3.80 -8.39 -4.89
CA ASP A 309 -3.38 -9.42 -5.85
C ASP A 309 -4.59 -10.32 -6.14
N LEU A 310 -5.27 -10.04 -7.25
CA LEU A 310 -6.40 -10.82 -7.74
C LEU A 310 -6.00 -11.52 -9.05
N SER A 311 -6.76 -12.57 -9.44
CA SER A 311 -6.50 -13.37 -10.65
C SER A 311 -6.31 -12.55 -11.93
N PHE A 312 -6.88 -11.35 -11.98
CA PHE A 312 -6.95 -10.50 -13.16
C PHE A 312 -6.10 -9.22 -13.05
N GLY A 313 -5.41 -9.00 -11.92
CA GLY A 313 -4.67 -7.76 -11.69
C GLY A 313 -3.95 -7.69 -10.34
N LEU A 314 -2.83 -6.98 -10.33
CA LEU A 314 -1.99 -6.71 -9.17
C LEU A 314 -1.88 -5.19 -9.02
N THR A 315 -2.35 -4.65 -7.90
CA THR A 315 -2.39 -3.21 -7.63
C THR A 315 -1.67 -2.90 -6.33
N LEU A 316 -0.82 -1.87 -6.35
CA LEU A 316 -0.40 -1.17 -5.14
C LEU A 316 -1.22 0.10 -4.99
N ARG A 317 -1.68 0.41 -3.78
CA ARG A 317 -2.18 1.75 -3.45
C ARG A 317 -1.63 2.23 -2.13
N THR A 318 -1.37 3.52 -2.04
CA THR A 318 -1.14 4.22 -0.77
C THR A 318 -1.97 5.49 -0.72
N PHE A 319 -2.18 6.00 0.48
CA PHE A 319 -3.03 7.13 0.71
C PHE A 319 -2.64 7.89 1.97
N TYR A 320 -2.85 9.21 1.93
CA TYR A 320 -2.46 10.12 2.99
C TYR A 320 -3.57 11.15 3.27
N PRO A 321 -3.80 11.49 4.54
CA PRO A 321 -4.83 12.45 4.94
C PRO A 321 -4.44 13.90 4.66
N VAL A 322 -5.34 14.65 4.04
CA VAL A 322 -5.30 16.12 3.95
C VAL A 322 -5.82 16.73 5.24
N SER A 323 -6.95 16.21 5.73
CA SER A 323 -7.61 16.54 7.00
C SER A 323 -8.20 15.28 7.62
N ALA A 324 -8.79 15.37 8.82
CA ALA A 324 -9.44 14.22 9.44
C ALA A 324 -10.57 13.61 8.58
N SER A 325 -11.12 14.33 7.60
CA SER A 325 -12.23 13.88 6.76
C SER A 325 -11.91 13.95 5.25
N GLU A 326 -10.65 14.03 4.86
CA GLU A 326 -10.26 14.08 3.45
C GLU A 326 -8.93 13.36 3.22
N THR A 327 -8.88 12.50 2.22
CA THR A 327 -7.73 11.64 1.92
C THR A 327 -7.40 11.69 0.42
N LEU A 328 -6.11 11.76 0.10
CA LEU A 328 -5.60 11.59 -1.25
C LEU A 328 -5.09 10.17 -1.44
N VAL A 329 -5.47 9.54 -2.55
CA VAL A 329 -5.09 8.18 -2.91
C VAL A 329 -4.23 8.20 -4.15
N THR A 330 -3.16 7.41 -4.12
CA THR A 330 -2.32 7.11 -5.28
C THR A 330 -2.22 5.61 -5.46
N GLY A 331 -2.48 5.12 -6.67
CA GLY A 331 -2.45 3.71 -7.02
C GLY A 331 -1.65 3.44 -8.29
N TRP A 332 -1.04 2.26 -8.33
CA TRP A 332 -0.21 1.77 -9.42
C TRP A 332 -0.57 0.33 -9.74
N GLN A 333 -0.50 -0.03 -11.02
CA GLN A 333 -0.64 -1.41 -11.46
C GLN A 333 0.74 -2.04 -11.53
N ILE A 334 0.87 -3.26 -11.03
CA ILE A 334 2.05 -4.09 -11.21
C ILE A 334 1.76 -5.10 -12.33
N ILE A 335 2.77 -5.36 -13.14
CA ILE A 335 2.73 -6.36 -14.21
C ILE A 335 3.97 -7.27 -14.14
N PRO A 336 3.82 -8.59 -14.39
CA PRO A 336 4.96 -9.47 -14.59
C PRO A 336 5.78 -9.02 -15.80
N LYS A 337 7.11 -9.04 -15.71
CA LYS A 337 7.98 -8.77 -16.87
C LYS A 337 7.97 -9.96 -17.83
N GLY A 338 8.29 -9.68 -19.11
CA GLY A 338 8.35 -10.70 -20.16
C GLY A 338 7.00 -11.06 -20.80
N VAL A 339 5.91 -10.37 -20.43
CA VAL A 339 4.58 -10.57 -21.02
C VAL A 339 4.39 -9.78 -22.31
N ASP A 340 3.51 -10.26 -23.19
CA ASP A 340 3.20 -9.62 -24.47
C ASP A 340 2.28 -8.38 -24.34
N GLU A 341 2.15 -7.62 -25.43
CA GLU A 341 1.32 -6.41 -25.49
C GLU A 341 -0.17 -6.68 -25.26
N GLU A 342 -0.67 -7.86 -25.59
CA GLU A 342 -2.07 -8.23 -25.40
C GLU A 342 -2.38 -8.42 -23.91
N PHE A 343 -1.47 -9.05 -23.18
CA PHE A 343 -1.50 -9.16 -21.73
C PHE A 343 -1.41 -7.78 -21.06
N VAL A 344 -0.51 -6.91 -21.53
CA VAL A 344 -0.43 -5.52 -21.05
C VAL A 344 -1.77 -4.83 -21.22
N LYS A 345 -2.36 -4.89 -22.42
CA LYS A 345 -3.67 -4.30 -22.71
C LYS A 345 -4.78 -4.87 -21.83
N TYR A 346 -4.77 -6.19 -21.59
CA TYR A 346 -5.70 -6.85 -20.69
C TYR A 346 -5.60 -6.29 -19.25
N ARG A 347 -4.39 -6.15 -18.73
CA ARG A 347 -4.14 -5.59 -17.39
C ARG A 347 -4.57 -4.12 -17.29
N ILE A 348 -4.31 -3.31 -18.31
CA ILE A 348 -4.78 -1.91 -18.37
C ILE A 348 -6.31 -1.87 -18.33
N ASN A 349 -6.99 -2.67 -19.15
CA ASN A 349 -8.46 -2.68 -19.21
C ASN A 349 -9.08 -3.07 -17.86
N ASN A 350 -8.55 -4.11 -17.22
CA ASN A 350 -8.97 -4.53 -15.89
C ASN A 350 -8.74 -3.46 -14.83
N ALA A 351 -7.55 -2.85 -14.85
CA ALA A 351 -7.20 -1.77 -13.95
C ALA A 351 -8.17 -0.59 -14.07
N LEU A 352 -8.50 -0.19 -15.29
CA LEU A 352 -9.42 0.91 -15.54
C LEU A 352 -10.87 0.55 -15.20
N THR A 353 -11.29 -0.69 -15.46
CA THR A 353 -12.68 -1.12 -15.28
C THR A 353 -13.05 -1.41 -13.83
N PHE A 354 -12.10 -1.83 -12.99
CA PHE A 354 -12.37 -2.20 -11.60
C PHE A 354 -11.79 -1.18 -10.60
N TRP A 355 -10.46 -1.05 -10.52
CA TRP A 355 -9.76 -0.21 -9.54
C TRP A 355 -9.50 1.25 -9.97
N GLY A 356 -9.80 1.59 -11.23
CA GLY A 356 -9.60 2.94 -11.76
C GLY A 356 -10.42 3.97 -10.96
N PRO A 357 -10.03 5.27 -10.98
CA PRO A 357 -10.85 6.33 -10.39
C PRO A 357 -12.29 6.38 -10.93
N ALA A 358 -12.48 5.92 -12.17
CA ALA A 358 -13.78 5.77 -12.82
C ALA A 358 -14.13 4.29 -13.13
N GLY A 359 -13.50 3.36 -12.39
CA GLY A 359 -13.84 1.95 -12.44
C GLY A 359 -15.20 1.67 -11.79
N LEU A 360 -15.57 0.40 -11.72
CA LEU A 360 -16.87 -0.05 -11.20
C LEU A 360 -16.83 -0.45 -9.72
N ALA A 361 -15.64 -0.54 -9.09
CA ALA A 361 -15.53 -0.81 -7.66
C ALA A 361 -15.13 0.45 -6.87
N THR A 362 -14.17 1.23 -7.38
CA THR A 362 -13.66 2.40 -6.65
C THR A 362 -14.76 3.43 -6.32
N PRO A 363 -15.69 3.81 -7.22
CA PRO A 363 -16.76 4.74 -6.87
C PRO A 363 -17.75 4.17 -5.84
N ASP A 364 -18.04 2.86 -5.90
CA ASP A 364 -18.92 2.19 -4.93
C ASP A 364 -18.29 2.21 -3.53
N ASP A 365 -16.98 1.93 -3.43
CA ASP A 365 -16.21 2.07 -2.20
C ASP A 365 -16.21 3.53 -1.72
N VAL A 366 -15.88 4.49 -2.59
CA VAL A 366 -15.82 5.92 -2.22
C VAL A 366 -17.14 6.41 -1.64
N GLU A 367 -18.27 6.09 -2.28
CA GLU A 367 -19.60 6.45 -1.77
C GLU A 367 -19.84 5.86 -0.39
N ALA A 368 -19.57 4.56 -0.19
CA ALA A 368 -19.76 3.90 1.10
C ALA A 368 -18.92 4.57 2.22
N LEU A 369 -17.66 4.89 1.94
CA LEU A 369 -16.77 5.52 2.93
C LEU A 369 -17.14 6.99 3.21
N GLU A 370 -17.57 7.75 2.20
CA GLU A 370 -18.07 9.12 2.39
C GLU A 370 -19.37 9.16 3.21
N GLN A 371 -20.28 8.20 3.00
CA GLN A 371 -21.47 8.07 3.84
C GLN A 371 -21.11 7.67 5.29
N ALA A 372 -20.12 6.79 5.49
CA ALA A 372 -19.62 6.47 6.82
C ALA A 372 -19.04 7.72 7.52
N GLN A 373 -18.22 8.51 6.83
CA GLN A 373 -17.68 9.76 7.34
C GLN A 373 -18.79 10.76 7.73
N LYS A 374 -19.81 10.90 6.88
CA LYS A 374 -20.98 11.73 7.18
C LYS A 374 -21.72 11.23 8.43
N GLY A 375 -21.90 9.91 8.55
CA GLY A 375 -22.50 9.26 9.72
C GLY A 375 -21.74 9.52 11.02
N PHE A 376 -20.41 9.65 10.96
CA PHE A 376 -19.60 10.01 12.13
C PHE A 376 -19.85 11.43 12.64
N GLY A 377 -20.58 12.27 11.90
CA GLY A 377 -21.11 13.54 12.41
C GLY A 377 -22.03 13.37 13.63
N ALA A 378 -22.66 12.21 13.80
CA ALA A 378 -23.51 11.86 14.95
C ALA A 378 -22.72 11.16 16.08
N ARG A 379 -21.40 11.38 16.18
CA ARG A 379 -20.55 10.71 17.19
C ARG A 379 -20.89 11.10 18.64
N GLY A 380 -21.57 12.23 18.86
CA GLY A 380 -22.03 12.63 20.19
C GLY A 380 -23.06 11.66 20.77
N GLU A 381 -23.89 11.08 19.90
CA GLU A 381 -24.94 10.13 20.25
C GLU A 381 -24.51 8.67 20.01
N VAL A 382 -23.74 8.43 18.94
CA VAL A 382 -23.26 7.10 18.53
C VAL A 382 -21.75 7.15 18.37
N GLY A 383 -21.02 6.99 19.47
CA GLY A 383 -19.57 7.21 19.53
C GLY A 383 -18.68 6.04 19.09
N TRP A 384 -19.23 4.85 18.84
CA TRP A 384 -18.44 3.64 18.61
C TRP A 384 -18.88 2.90 17.33
N SER A 385 -17.92 2.35 16.62
CA SER A 385 -18.12 1.40 15.52
C SER A 385 -17.70 0.00 15.97
N ASP A 386 -18.47 -1.02 15.58
CA ASP A 386 -18.16 -2.43 15.89
C ASP A 386 -17.20 -3.01 14.84
N VAL A 387 -16.23 -3.81 15.29
CA VAL A 387 -15.27 -4.55 14.47
C VAL A 387 -15.12 -5.99 15.03
N SER A 388 -16.22 -6.53 15.55
CA SER A 388 -16.25 -7.76 16.35
C SER A 388 -16.40 -9.02 15.49
N LYS A 389 -16.68 -8.89 14.19
CA LYS A 389 -17.05 -10.04 13.35
C LYS A 389 -15.90 -11.06 13.31
N GLY A 390 -16.24 -12.29 13.68
CA GLY A 390 -15.31 -13.42 13.72
C GLY A 390 -14.34 -13.44 14.90
N MET A 391 -14.42 -12.49 15.83
CA MET A 391 -13.64 -12.51 17.06
C MET A 391 -13.93 -13.77 17.88
N GLY A 392 -12.88 -14.42 18.39
CA GLY A 392 -12.98 -15.68 19.15
C GLY A 392 -13.11 -16.94 18.31
N LYS A 393 -13.18 -16.84 16.97
CA LYS A 393 -13.13 -18.03 16.11
C LYS A 393 -11.71 -18.62 16.08
N PRO A 394 -11.57 -19.96 16.06
CA PRO A 394 -10.26 -20.60 15.95
C PRO A 394 -9.61 -20.39 14.56
N VAL A 395 -10.43 -20.25 13.51
CA VAL A 395 -9.98 -20.00 12.13
C VAL A 395 -10.79 -18.84 11.56
N PRO A 396 -10.21 -17.63 11.47
CA PRO A 396 -10.87 -16.47 10.87
C PRO A 396 -11.05 -16.64 9.36
N ALA A 397 -12.23 -16.32 8.85
CA ALA A 397 -12.50 -16.28 7.42
C ALA A 397 -12.02 -14.97 6.77
N ALA A 398 -11.94 -14.92 5.45
CA ALA A 398 -11.55 -13.69 4.74
C ALA A 398 -12.55 -12.52 4.93
N ASN A 399 -13.81 -12.83 5.26
CA ASN A 399 -14.83 -11.84 5.56
C ASN A 399 -15.02 -11.54 7.06
N ASP A 400 -14.22 -12.15 7.94
CA ASP A 400 -14.14 -11.74 9.34
C ASP A 400 -13.20 -10.53 9.47
N GLU A 401 -13.15 -9.90 10.64
CA GLU A 401 -12.51 -8.59 10.82
C GLU A 401 -11.22 -8.65 11.66
N LEU A 402 -10.58 -9.82 11.74
CA LEU A 402 -9.30 -9.99 12.45
C LEU A 402 -8.24 -8.99 11.93
N GLN A 403 -8.16 -8.85 10.61
CA GLN A 403 -7.21 -8.01 9.90
C GLN A 403 -7.35 -6.56 10.36
N MET A 404 -8.58 -6.07 10.48
CA MET A 404 -8.89 -4.72 10.96
C MET A 404 -8.50 -4.56 12.42
N ARG A 405 -8.89 -5.52 13.28
CA ARG A 405 -8.53 -5.48 14.71
C ARG A 405 -7.03 -5.44 14.92
N SER A 406 -6.27 -6.24 14.16
CA SER A 406 -4.80 -6.23 14.22
C SER A 406 -4.22 -4.86 13.88
N TRP A 407 -4.69 -4.27 12.78
CA TRP A 407 -4.28 -2.93 12.37
C TRP A 407 -4.62 -1.87 13.44
N TRP A 408 -5.82 -1.93 14.01
CA TRP A 408 -6.27 -1.01 15.07
C TRP A 408 -5.49 -1.14 16.38
N ARG A 409 -5.05 -2.35 16.74
CA ARG A 409 -4.19 -2.56 17.92
C ARG A 409 -2.84 -1.88 17.75
N GLU A 410 -2.22 -2.02 16.58
CA GLU A 410 -0.96 -1.32 16.28
C GLU A 410 -1.16 0.20 16.22
N TRP A 411 -2.26 0.67 15.61
CA TRP A 411 -2.62 2.08 15.62
C TRP A 411 -2.78 2.61 17.06
N ASN A 412 -3.50 1.89 17.93
CA ASN A 412 -3.73 2.28 19.32
C ASN A 412 -2.41 2.37 20.07
N ARG A 413 -1.55 1.34 19.95
CA ARG A 413 -0.21 1.32 20.56
C ARG A 413 0.60 2.55 20.18
N ARG A 414 0.57 2.98 18.92
CA ARG A 414 1.30 4.17 18.46
C ARG A 414 0.70 5.48 18.94
N ILE A 415 -0.62 5.56 19.10
CA ILE A 415 -1.31 6.81 19.48
C ILE A 415 -1.39 7.01 21.00
N THR A 416 -1.57 5.93 21.76
CA THR A 416 -1.80 5.96 23.21
C THR A 416 -0.65 5.37 24.02
N GLY A 417 0.23 4.58 23.40
CA GLY A 417 1.26 3.80 24.08
C GLY A 417 0.75 2.47 24.67
N GLU A 418 -0.55 2.20 24.62
CA GLU A 418 -1.16 0.99 25.15
C GLU A 418 -0.99 -0.18 24.18
N GLN A 419 -0.25 -1.20 24.63
CA GLN A 419 -0.13 -2.47 23.91
C GLN A 419 -1.33 -3.36 24.22
N LEU A 420 -2.16 -3.61 23.21
CA LEU A 420 -3.21 -4.61 23.26
C LEU A 420 -2.69 -5.98 22.77
N PRO A 421 -3.19 -7.09 23.32
CA PRO A 421 -2.76 -8.44 22.92
C PRO A 421 -3.28 -8.80 21.53
N THR A 422 -2.47 -9.51 20.75
CA THR A 422 -2.89 -10.09 19.45
C THR A 422 -3.89 -11.23 19.66
N GLU A 423 -4.58 -11.65 18.59
CA GLU A 423 -5.45 -12.85 18.61
C GLU A 423 -4.67 -14.15 18.45
N GLY A 424 -3.37 -14.06 18.13
CA GLY A 424 -2.46 -15.19 18.17
C GLY A 424 -2.68 -16.16 17.01
N THR A 425 -3.23 -15.69 15.89
CA THR A 425 -3.30 -16.53 14.69
C THR A 425 -1.92 -16.69 14.09
N SER A 426 -1.49 -17.93 13.85
CA SER A 426 -0.26 -18.23 13.12
C SER A 426 -0.58 -18.50 11.65
N PHE A 427 -0.03 -17.70 10.75
CA PHE A 427 0.02 -18.06 9.34
C PHE A 427 1.24 -18.96 9.09
N VAL A 428 1.02 -20.07 8.39
CA VAL A 428 2.11 -20.92 7.91
C VAL A 428 2.26 -20.64 6.41
N PRO A 429 3.38 -20.02 5.98
CA PRO A 429 3.67 -19.82 4.57
C PRO A 429 3.59 -21.11 3.77
N PHE A 430 3.10 -21.05 2.53
CA PHE A 430 3.14 -22.22 1.64
C PHE A 430 4.59 -22.45 1.21
N ASP A 431 5.06 -23.70 1.35
CA ASP A 431 6.44 -24.11 1.10
C ASP A 431 6.94 -23.64 -0.27
N LYS A 432 8.05 -22.91 -0.26
CA LYS A 432 8.80 -22.50 -1.45
C LYS A 432 9.99 -23.43 -1.64
N GLN A 433 9.96 -24.28 -2.65
CA GLN A 433 11.09 -25.16 -2.98
C GLN A 433 12.23 -24.35 -3.60
N GLY A 434 13.48 -24.79 -3.38
CA GLY A 434 14.66 -24.20 -4.02
C GLY A 434 15.21 -22.92 -3.38
N VAL A 435 14.74 -22.56 -2.17
CA VAL A 435 15.37 -21.53 -1.34
C VAL A 435 15.95 -22.24 -0.11
N ASP A 436 17.29 -22.22 0.04
CA ASP A 436 17.93 -22.67 1.28
C ASP A 436 17.33 -21.88 2.45
N ALA A 437 16.94 -22.62 3.50
CA ALA A 437 16.31 -22.13 4.71
C ALA A 437 17.08 -20.99 5.42
#